data_AF-A0A842YCS7-F1
#
_entry.id   AF-A0A842YCS7-F1
#
_cell.length_a   1.000
_cell.length_b   1.000
_cell.length_c   1.000
_cell.angle_alpha   90.00
_cell.angle_beta   90.00
_cell.angle_gamma   90.00
#
_symmetry.space_group_name_H-M   'P 1'
#
loop_
_entity.id
_entity.type
_entity.pdbx_description
1 polymer ?
#
loop_
_entity_poly.entity_id
_entity_poly.type
_entity_poly.pdbx_seq_one_letter_code
_entity_poly.pdbx_strand_id
1 'polypeptide(L)'
;MSSRLLQIEELASLDGIAGDFSLIGFFRFDSQGAFEDLLDRVDDVVASSGTGKYNLVQVLTTYKKNRFKIAPNESNETHLSSKDVALLRIMRNQKPTEENPFPLTQDTIGKLMKPPMSQPAVSKAIEKLLAKGTIAGYSVGIDFNFIGLPVKFFIRMKVLPGTAAETAQKLADMDEVWDLYRTSEDFTLFAIIRTESIEAINRFLRKIYENESIVDTQSYISLEEWFVPAH
;
A
#
# COMPACT_ATOMS: atom_id res chain seq x y z
N MET A 1 7.12 -20.15 -7.44
CA MET A 1 6.83 -18.79 -7.94
C MET A 1 6.93 -17.78 -6.82
N SER A 2 6.12 -17.89 -5.75
CA SER A 2 6.15 -16.97 -4.59
C SER A 2 7.53 -16.79 -3.96
N SER A 3 8.28 -17.88 -3.71
CA SER A 3 9.61 -17.83 -3.09
C SER A 3 10.66 -17.00 -3.85
N ARG A 4 10.54 -16.89 -5.18
CA ARG A 4 11.45 -16.05 -5.99
C ARG A 4 11.02 -14.58 -5.99
N LEU A 5 9.71 -14.32 -6.03
CA LEU A 5 9.20 -12.95 -5.91
C LEU A 5 9.54 -12.33 -4.56
N LEU A 6 9.53 -13.12 -3.48
CA LEU A 6 9.92 -12.67 -2.14
C LEU A 6 11.39 -12.21 -2.03
N GLN A 7 12.22 -12.45 -3.04
CA GLN A 7 13.61 -11.99 -3.08
C GLN A 7 13.78 -10.64 -3.82
N ILE A 8 12.70 -10.10 -4.38
CA ILE A 8 12.71 -8.82 -5.09
C ILE A 8 12.62 -7.70 -4.05
N GLU A 9 13.63 -6.83 -4.00
CA GLU A 9 13.75 -5.74 -3.03
C GLU A 9 12.57 -4.74 -3.13
N GLU A 10 12.08 -4.52 -4.34
CA GLU A 10 10.98 -3.63 -4.65
C GLU A 10 9.61 -4.17 -4.20
N LEU A 11 9.52 -5.44 -3.80
CA LEU A 11 8.26 -6.06 -3.39
C LEU A 11 7.81 -5.52 -2.01
N ALA A 12 6.67 -4.84 -2.00
CA ALA A 12 6.08 -4.27 -0.80
C ALA A 12 5.08 -5.21 -0.10
N SER A 13 4.39 -6.07 -0.85
CA SER A 13 3.51 -7.11 -0.31
C SER A 13 3.17 -8.14 -1.37
N LEU A 14 2.94 -9.39 -0.97
CA LEU A 14 2.53 -10.48 -1.85
C LEU A 14 1.42 -11.29 -1.19
N ASP A 15 0.40 -11.63 -1.97
CA ASP A 15 -0.71 -12.46 -1.54
C ASP A 15 -1.00 -13.57 -2.56
N GLY A 16 -1.32 -14.75 -2.06
CA GLY A 16 -1.90 -15.84 -2.82
C GLY A 16 -3.39 -15.62 -2.93
N ILE A 17 -3.94 -15.66 -4.15
CA ILE A 17 -5.34 -15.35 -4.39
C ILE A 17 -6.06 -16.48 -5.11
N ALA A 18 -7.37 -16.59 -4.87
CA ALA A 18 -8.24 -17.45 -5.65
C ALA A 18 -8.69 -16.74 -6.95
N GLY A 19 -8.65 -17.43 -8.09
CA GLY A 19 -9.18 -16.93 -9.38
C GLY A 19 -8.27 -17.25 -10.58
N ASP A 20 -8.39 -16.42 -11.62
CA ASP A 20 -7.61 -16.55 -12.87
C ASP A 20 -6.11 -16.23 -12.70
N PHE A 21 -5.77 -15.53 -11.62
CA PHE A 21 -4.41 -15.28 -11.19
C PHE A 21 -4.19 -15.95 -9.85
N SER A 22 -2.98 -16.46 -9.63
CA SER A 22 -2.62 -17.16 -8.39
C SER A 22 -1.98 -16.23 -7.35
N LEU A 23 -1.49 -15.07 -7.79
CA LEU A 23 -0.72 -14.14 -6.97
C LEU A 23 -1.11 -12.69 -7.29
N ILE A 24 -1.09 -11.85 -6.27
CA ILE A 24 -1.11 -10.40 -6.41
C ILE A 24 0.06 -9.80 -5.62
N GLY A 25 0.90 -9.03 -6.31
CA GLY A 25 2.08 -8.40 -5.74
C GLY A 25 2.01 -6.87 -5.88
N PHE A 26 2.40 -6.16 -4.83
CA PHE A 26 2.60 -4.72 -4.87
C PHE A 26 4.09 -4.43 -4.92
N PHE A 27 4.51 -3.68 -5.93
CA PHE A 27 5.90 -3.30 -6.12
C PHE A 27 6.06 -1.78 -6.02
N ARG A 28 7.20 -1.33 -5.53
CA ARG A 28 7.58 0.08 -5.44
C ARG A 28 9.01 0.25 -5.92
N PHE A 29 9.18 1.10 -6.93
CA PHE A 29 10.47 1.44 -7.52
C PHE A 29 10.72 2.94 -7.37
N ASP A 30 11.99 3.33 -7.24
CA ASP A 30 12.41 4.72 -7.10
C ASP A 30 13.02 5.31 -8.39
N SER A 31 13.11 4.48 -9.44
CA SER A 31 13.65 4.87 -10.74
C SER A 31 13.04 4.03 -11.87
N GLN A 32 13.15 4.54 -13.10
CA GLN A 32 12.73 3.79 -14.29
C GLN A 32 13.60 2.54 -14.51
N GLY A 33 14.90 2.61 -14.24
CA GLY A 33 15.79 1.44 -14.36
C GLY A 33 15.38 0.30 -13.42
N ALA A 34 15.05 0.61 -12.15
CA ALA A 34 14.57 -0.39 -11.21
C ALA A 34 13.25 -1.05 -11.66
N PHE A 35 12.41 -0.33 -12.40
CA PHE A 35 11.19 -0.89 -12.99
C PHE A 35 11.50 -1.83 -14.16
N GLU A 36 12.44 -1.50 -15.03
CA GLU A 36 12.88 -2.37 -16.13
C GLU A 36 13.51 -3.66 -15.57
N ASP A 37 14.40 -3.54 -14.57
CA ASP A 37 15.01 -4.69 -13.88
C ASP A 37 13.95 -5.60 -13.23
N LEU A 38 12.88 -5.02 -12.68
CA LEU A 38 11.75 -5.77 -12.13
C LEU A 38 11.04 -6.58 -13.20
N LEU A 39 10.79 -6.00 -14.38
CA LEU A 39 10.12 -6.69 -15.48
C LEU A 39 10.92 -7.93 -15.90
N ASP A 40 12.23 -7.78 -16.09
CA ASP A 40 13.11 -8.90 -16.44
C ASP A 40 13.05 -10.03 -15.40
N ARG A 41 13.09 -9.67 -14.10
CA ARG A 41 12.97 -10.66 -13.01
C ARG A 41 11.61 -11.34 -12.97
N VAL A 42 10.52 -10.60 -13.20
CA VAL A 42 9.17 -11.16 -13.23
C VAL A 42 9.02 -12.09 -14.43
N ASP A 43 9.51 -11.69 -15.61
CA ASP A 43 9.49 -12.50 -16.83
C ASP A 43 10.24 -13.83 -16.62
N ASP A 44 11.43 -13.80 -16.01
CA ASP A 44 12.19 -14.99 -15.64
C ASP A 44 11.43 -15.92 -14.68
N VAL A 45 10.78 -15.34 -13.68
CA VAL A 45 9.95 -16.08 -12.71
C VAL A 45 8.75 -16.73 -13.39
N VAL A 46 8.08 -16.01 -14.29
CA VAL A 46 6.92 -16.49 -15.04
C VAL A 46 7.34 -17.60 -16.01
N ALA A 47 8.37 -17.37 -16.83
CA ALA A 47 8.90 -18.33 -17.81
C ALA A 47 9.30 -19.66 -17.16
N SER A 48 9.94 -19.61 -15.99
CA SER A 48 10.38 -20.81 -15.27
C SER A 48 9.28 -21.52 -14.47
N SER A 49 8.13 -20.87 -14.25
CA SER A 49 7.03 -21.44 -13.46
C SER A 49 5.97 -22.15 -14.29
N GLY A 50 6.02 -22.06 -15.63
CA GLY A 50 4.96 -22.56 -16.51
C GLY A 50 3.65 -21.75 -16.43
N THR A 51 3.64 -20.65 -15.70
CA THR A 51 2.51 -19.71 -15.63
C THR A 51 2.49 -18.87 -16.90
N GLY A 52 1.35 -18.78 -17.58
CA GLY A 52 1.30 -18.23 -18.94
C GLY A 52 1.08 -16.72 -19.07
N LYS A 53 0.79 -15.99 -17.99
CA LYS A 53 0.50 -14.54 -18.05
C LYS A 53 0.67 -13.85 -16.70
N TYR A 54 1.08 -12.59 -16.74
CA TYR A 54 0.94 -11.63 -15.64
C TYR A 54 0.34 -10.34 -16.18
N ASN A 55 -0.27 -9.56 -15.30
CA ASN A 55 -0.76 -8.23 -15.63
C ASN A 55 -0.03 -7.21 -14.77
N LEU A 56 0.54 -6.20 -15.41
CA LEU A 56 1.11 -5.05 -14.72
C LEU A 56 0.05 -3.94 -14.66
N VAL A 57 -0.17 -3.42 -13.44
CA VAL A 57 -1.20 -2.42 -13.18
C VAL A 57 -0.55 -1.22 -12.51
N GLN A 58 -0.61 -0.06 -13.17
CA GLN A 58 -0.06 1.17 -12.61
C GLN A 58 -1.08 1.78 -11.62
N VAL A 59 -0.62 2.13 -10.43
CA VAL A 59 -1.36 2.97 -9.49
C VAL A 59 -1.23 4.43 -9.91
N LEU A 60 -2.35 5.05 -10.25
CA LEU A 60 -2.42 6.47 -10.66
C LEU A 60 -2.65 7.40 -9.46
N THR A 61 -3.38 6.93 -8.45
CA THR A 61 -3.72 7.73 -7.27
C THR A 61 -3.90 6.81 -6.07
N THR A 62 -3.40 7.21 -4.91
CA THR A 62 -3.72 6.54 -3.64
C THR A 62 -4.72 7.41 -2.90
N TYR A 63 -5.90 6.89 -2.57
CA TYR A 63 -6.92 7.59 -1.78
C TYR A 63 -6.88 7.18 -0.31
N LYS A 64 -6.47 5.93 -0.03
CA LYS A 64 -6.34 5.41 1.33
C LYS A 64 -5.20 4.40 1.39
N LYS A 65 -4.37 4.47 2.42
CA LYS A 65 -3.32 3.50 2.70
C LYS A 65 -3.21 3.24 4.20
N ASN A 66 -3.24 1.97 4.61
CA ASN A 66 -3.21 1.55 6.01
C ASN A 66 -4.21 2.32 6.88
N ARG A 67 -5.43 2.49 6.37
CA ARG A 67 -6.52 3.31 6.93
C ARG A 67 -6.32 4.83 6.94
N PHE A 68 -5.14 5.35 6.60
CA PHE A 68 -4.96 6.79 6.43
C PHE A 68 -5.51 7.23 5.08
N LYS A 69 -6.46 8.17 5.09
CA LYS A 69 -6.90 8.84 3.87
C LYS A 69 -5.77 9.72 3.38
N ILE A 70 -5.45 9.60 2.10
CA ILE A 70 -4.45 10.42 1.44
C ILE A 70 -5.20 11.52 0.71
N ALA A 71 -5.10 12.75 1.23
CA ALA A 71 -5.69 13.90 0.59
C ALA A 71 -5.02 14.10 -0.78
N PRO A 72 -5.78 14.49 -1.82
CA PRO A 72 -5.20 14.98 -3.05
C PRO A 72 -4.23 16.12 -2.71
N ASN A 73 -2.99 16.06 -3.18
CA ASN A 73 -2.02 17.09 -2.89
C ASN A 73 -2.43 18.38 -3.63
N GLU A 74 -3.00 19.35 -2.91
CA GLU A 74 -3.34 20.67 -3.46
C GLU A 74 -2.10 21.58 -3.60
N SER A 75 -0.94 21.14 -3.08
CA SER A 75 0.29 21.94 -3.13
C SER A 75 1.06 21.76 -4.43
N ASN A 76 1.57 22.87 -4.98
CA ASN A 76 2.46 22.90 -6.15
C ASN A 76 3.89 22.44 -5.85
N GLU A 77 4.23 22.12 -4.58
CA GLU A 77 5.53 21.55 -4.24
C GLU A 77 5.57 20.09 -4.66
N THR A 78 6.23 19.81 -5.78
CA THR A 78 6.29 18.48 -6.38
C THR A 78 7.28 17.52 -5.71
N HIS A 79 8.29 18.02 -4.97
CA HIS A 79 9.36 17.17 -4.45
C HIS A 79 9.84 17.54 -3.03
N LEU A 80 10.00 16.52 -2.19
CA LEU A 80 10.63 16.64 -0.88
C LEU A 80 12.14 16.89 -1.01
N SER A 81 12.72 17.59 -0.04
CA SER A 81 14.18 17.73 0.01
C SER A 81 14.84 16.37 0.28
N SER A 82 16.09 16.19 -0.18
CA SER A 82 16.85 14.96 0.09
C SER A 82 16.99 14.66 1.59
N LYS A 83 17.03 15.71 2.42
CA LYS A 83 17.04 15.60 3.89
C LYS A 83 15.71 15.07 4.44
N ASP A 84 14.59 15.59 3.94
CA ASP A 84 13.26 15.11 4.35
C ASP A 84 13.05 13.65 3.93
N VAL A 85 13.49 13.28 2.71
CA VAL A 85 13.47 11.89 2.24
C VAL A 85 14.32 10.98 3.13
N ALA A 86 15.53 11.39 3.51
CA ALA A 86 16.40 10.63 4.41
C ALA A 86 15.78 10.46 5.80
N LEU A 87 15.17 11.51 6.35
CA LEU A 87 14.43 11.45 7.61
C LEU A 87 13.29 10.43 7.54
N LEU A 88 12.48 10.48 6.49
CA LEU A 88 11.37 9.52 6.29
C LEU A 88 11.88 8.08 6.16
N ARG A 89 13.01 7.86 5.47
CA ARG A 89 13.63 6.52 5.37
C ARG A 89 14.04 5.96 6.73
N ILE A 90 14.61 6.77 7.62
CA ILE A 90 14.98 6.35 8.99
C ILE A 90 13.74 6.07 9.85
N MET A 91 12.68 6.86 9.69
CA MET A 91 11.44 6.72 10.48
C MET A 91 10.60 5.51 10.06
N ARG A 92 10.66 5.13 8.78
CA ARG A 92 9.76 4.14 8.20
C ARG A 92 10.14 2.71 8.59
N ASN A 93 9.13 1.89 8.87
CA ASN A 93 9.22 0.43 9.03
C ASN A 93 10.29 -0.06 10.02
N GLN A 94 10.53 0.70 11.09
CA GLN A 94 11.42 0.27 12.17
C GLN A 94 10.93 -1.05 12.76
N LYS A 95 11.79 -2.07 12.76
CA LYS A 95 11.49 -3.38 13.35
C LYS A 95 11.93 -3.38 14.82
N PRO A 96 11.05 -3.70 15.77
CA PRO A 96 11.45 -3.84 17.17
C PRO A 96 12.44 -5.01 17.31
N THR A 97 13.48 -4.80 18.11
CA THR A 97 14.42 -5.85 18.54
C THR A 97 14.34 -6.03 20.06
N GLU A 98 14.98 -7.06 20.59
CA GLU A 98 15.08 -7.25 22.04
C GLU A 98 15.77 -6.06 22.72
N GLU A 99 16.79 -5.48 22.05
CA GLU A 99 17.54 -4.32 22.54
C GLU A 99 16.81 -2.99 22.31
N ASN A 100 16.04 -2.88 21.23
CA ASN A 100 15.29 -1.68 20.85
C ASN A 100 13.83 -2.02 20.56
N PRO A 101 13.01 -2.25 21.60
CA PRO A 101 11.61 -2.64 21.43
C PRO A 101 10.69 -1.49 21.02
N PHE A 102 11.17 -0.24 21.12
CA PHE A 102 10.39 0.97 20.84
C PHE A 102 10.89 1.69 19.59
N PRO A 103 10.05 2.52 18.95
CA PRO A 103 10.49 3.41 17.89
C PRO A 103 11.64 4.32 18.34
N LEU A 104 12.52 4.66 17.40
CA LEU A 104 13.67 5.52 17.64
C LEU A 104 13.23 6.90 18.16
N THR A 105 13.93 7.38 19.20
CA THR A 105 13.74 8.75 19.68
C THR A 105 14.21 9.76 18.64
N GLN A 106 13.68 10.98 18.69
CA GLN A 106 14.10 12.05 17.79
C GLN A 106 15.61 12.40 17.93
N ASP A 107 16.19 12.22 19.12
CA ASP A 107 17.64 12.36 19.32
C ASP A 107 18.42 11.28 18.57
N THR A 108 18.00 10.01 18.69
CA THR A 108 18.60 8.90 17.95
C THR A 108 18.47 9.09 16.44
N ILE A 109 17.28 9.50 15.97
CA ILE A 109 17.05 9.83 14.55
C ILE A 109 18.03 10.93 14.11
N GLY A 110 18.16 12.01 14.89
CA GLY A 110 19.07 13.12 14.61
C GLY A 110 20.53 12.68 14.46
N LYS A 111 20.98 11.73 15.28
CA LYS A 111 22.33 11.12 15.19
C LYS A 111 22.52 10.26 13.95
N LEU A 112 21.47 9.58 13.45
CA LEU A 112 21.52 8.74 12.25
C LEU A 112 21.48 9.57 10.95
N MET A 113 20.96 10.80 10.99
CA MET A 113 20.95 11.70 9.85
C MET A 113 22.37 12.02 9.34
N LYS A 114 22.49 12.24 8.03
CA LYS A 114 23.74 12.65 7.38
C LYS A 114 23.51 13.95 6.57
N PRO A 115 24.06 15.11 6.99
CA PRO A 115 24.78 15.34 8.25
C PRO A 115 23.86 15.21 9.48
N PRO A 116 24.41 14.98 10.70
CA PRO A 116 23.62 14.88 11.91
C PRO A 116 22.76 16.12 12.17
N MET A 117 21.61 15.90 12.80
CA MET A 117 20.66 16.94 13.18
C MET A 117 20.47 16.94 14.69
N SER A 118 20.23 18.12 15.27
CA SER A 118 19.82 18.21 16.68
C SER A 118 18.38 17.74 16.86
N GLN A 119 18.03 17.26 18.06
CA GLN A 119 16.66 16.82 18.37
C GLN A 119 15.59 17.90 18.04
N PRO A 120 15.78 19.21 18.37
CA PRO A 120 14.80 20.24 18.01
C PRO A 120 14.65 20.42 16.48
N ALA A 121 15.73 20.23 15.71
CA ALA A 121 15.68 20.30 14.26
C ALA A 121 14.89 19.13 13.67
N VAL A 122 15.01 17.93 14.24
CA VAL A 122 14.21 16.76 13.87
C VAL A 122 12.73 17.00 14.19
N SER A 123 12.39 17.50 15.39
CA SER A 123 11.00 17.82 15.75
C SER A 123 10.37 18.78 14.74
N LYS A 124 11.05 19.88 14.45
CA LYS A 124 10.57 20.89 13.49
C LYS A 124 10.39 20.32 12.07
N ALA A 125 11.26 19.42 11.64
CA ALA A 125 11.14 18.75 10.34
C ALA A 125 9.90 17.84 10.31
N ILE A 126 9.70 17.02 11.35
CA ILE A 126 8.52 16.14 11.47
C ILE A 126 7.22 16.96 11.50
N GLU A 127 7.16 18.02 12.32
CA GLU A 127 6.01 18.93 12.40
C GLU A 127 5.67 19.55 11.04
N LYS A 128 6.70 19.99 10.29
CA LYS A 128 6.52 20.51 8.93
C LYS A 128 5.96 19.45 7.98
N LEU A 129 6.46 18.21 8.05
CA LEU A 129 6.00 17.11 7.18
C LEU A 129 4.56 16.68 7.51
N LEU A 130 4.17 16.72 8.79
CA LEU A 130 2.79 16.50 9.23
C LEU A 130 1.87 17.63 8.75
N ALA A 131 2.26 18.89 8.96
CA ALA A 131 1.47 20.05 8.55
C ALA A 131 1.24 20.10 7.03
N LYS A 132 2.19 19.58 6.23
CA LYS A 132 2.07 19.45 4.78
C LYS A 132 1.28 18.22 4.32
N GLY A 133 0.93 17.30 5.22
CA GLY A 133 0.30 16.02 4.87
C GLY A 133 1.25 15.01 4.20
N THR A 134 2.56 15.28 4.17
CA THR A 134 3.56 14.31 3.68
C THR A 134 3.58 13.05 4.56
N ILE A 135 3.49 13.24 5.89
CA ILE A 135 3.24 12.16 6.83
C ILE A 135 1.72 12.10 7.04
N ALA A 136 1.07 11.10 6.45
CA ALA A 136 -0.37 10.90 6.59
C ALA A 136 -0.79 10.42 7.99
N GLY A 137 0.13 9.80 8.73
CA GLY A 137 -0.10 9.33 10.09
C GLY A 137 0.94 8.30 10.54
N TYR A 138 0.74 7.76 11.74
CA TYR A 138 1.58 6.74 12.34
C TYR A 138 0.74 5.49 12.63
N SER A 139 1.19 4.33 12.16
CA SER A 139 0.55 3.05 12.43
C SER A 139 1.57 2.03 12.89
N VAL A 140 1.08 1.02 13.58
CA VAL A 140 1.82 -0.20 13.87
C VAL A 140 1.54 -1.24 12.77
N GLY A 141 2.51 -2.13 12.53
CA GLY A 141 2.27 -3.36 11.78
C GLY A 141 1.51 -4.34 12.66
N ILE A 142 0.39 -4.87 12.17
CA ILE A 142 -0.52 -5.69 12.96
C ILE A 142 -0.66 -7.04 12.25
N ASP A 143 -0.59 -8.13 13.02
CA ASP A 143 -1.15 -9.40 12.58
C ASP A 143 -2.67 -9.36 12.79
N PHE A 144 -3.39 -9.32 11.67
CA PHE A 144 -4.82 -9.11 11.62
C PHE A 144 -5.65 -10.22 12.27
N ASN A 145 -5.06 -11.41 12.44
CA ASN A 145 -5.71 -12.51 13.16
C ASN A 145 -5.97 -12.13 14.63
N PHE A 146 -5.06 -11.39 15.26
CA PHE A 146 -5.18 -11.01 16.67
C PHE A 146 -6.17 -9.87 16.94
N ILE A 147 -6.58 -9.13 15.90
CA ILE A 147 -7.53 -8.02 16.04
C ILE A 147 -8.92 -8.35 15.45
N GLY A 148 -9.19 -9.63 15.18
CA GLY A 148 -10.49 -10.08 14.70
C GLY A 148 -10.81 -9.67 13.26
N LEU A 149 -9.79 -9.41 12.43
CA LEU A 149 -9.94 -9.10 11.01
C LEU A 149 -9.16 -10.08 10.11
N PRO A 150 -9.30 -11.41 10.31
CA PRO A 150 -8.45 -12.40 9.66
C PRO A 150 -8.68 -12.47 8.14
N VAL A 151 -9.85 -12.05 7.66
CA VAL A 151 -10.22 -12.20 6.25
C VAL A 151 -9.75 -10.99 5.46
N LYS A 152 -8.86 -11.22 4.48
CA LYS A 152 -8.39 -10.22 3.52
C LYS A 152 -8.97 -10.49 2.13
N PHE A 153 -9.43 -9.43 1.49
CA PHE A 153 -10.14 -9.50 0.22
C PHE A 153 -9.74 -8.33 -0.67
N PHE A 154 -9.66 -8.58 -1.97
CA PHE A 154 -9.34 -7.59 -2.99
C PHE A 154 -10.55 -7.35 -3.87
N ILE A 155 -10.87 -6.09 -4.13
CA ILE A 155 -11.94 -5.72 -5.04
C ILE A 155 -11.45 -4.71 -6.06
N ARG A 156 -11.72 -5.02 -7.32
CA ARG A 156 -11.56 -4.17 -8.48
C ARG A 156 -12.95 -3.65 -8.85
N MET A 157 -13.08 -2.36 -9.08
CA MET A 157 -14.37 -1.72 -9.37
C MET A 157 -14.26 -0.90 -10.65
N LYS A 158 -15.18 -1.19 -11.57
CA LYS A 158 -15.43 -0.36 -12.75
C LYS A 158 -16.49 0.67 -12.37
N VAL A 159 -16.20 1.93 -12.65
CA VAL A 159 -17.07 3.05 -12.29
C VAL A 159 -17.48 3.83 -13.53
N LEU A 160 -18.57 4.59 -13.44
CA LEU A 160 -19.01 5.47 -14.51
C LEU A 160 -17.93 6.52 -14.82
N PRO A 161 -17.70 6.87 -16.10
CA PRO A 161 -16.75 7.91 -16.48
C PRO A 161 -16.99 9.21 -15.70
N GLY A 162 -15.92 9.81 -15.19
CA GLY A 162 -15.97 11.05 -14.41
C GLY A 162 -16.31 10.87 -12.91
N THR A 163 -16.80 9.70 -12.48
CA THR A 163 -17.24 9.47 -11.08
C THR A 163 -16.17 8.82 -10.18
N ALA A 164 -15.03 8.44 -10.74
CA ALA A 164 -14.01 7.64 -10.02
C ALA A 164 -13.49 8.31 -8.75
N ALA A 165 -13.22 9.63 -8.79
CA ALA A 165 -12.71 10.35 -7.63
C ALA A 165 -13.75 10.46 -6.51
N GLU A 166 -14.99 10.83 -6.84
CA GLU A 166 -16.09 10.93 -5.87
C GLU A 166 -16.41 9.57 -5.25
N THR A 167 -16.49 8.53 -6.09
CA THR A 167 -16.72 7.15 -5.65
C THR A 167 -15.59 6.72 -4.71
N ALA A 168 -14.34 7.01 -5.06
CA ALA A 168 -13.21 6.67 -4.20
C ALA A 168 -13.24 7.39 -2.85
N GLN A 169 -13.67 8.66 -2.78
CA GLN A 169 -13.80 9.36 -1.51
C GLN A 169 -14.85 8.69 -0.60
N LYS A 170 -16.02 8.33 -1.14
CA LYS A 170 -17.06 7.61 -0.39
C LYS A 170 -16.55 6.25 0.12
N LEU A 171 -15.80 5.52 -0.71
CA LEU A 171 -15.19 4.25 -0.32
C LEU A 171 -14.08 4.42 0.74
N ALA A 172 -13.30 5.51 0.67
CA ALA A 172 -12.26 5.80 1.64
C ALA A 172 -12.83 6.05 3.05
N ASP A 173 -14.10 6.42 3.16
CA ASP A 173 -14.79 6.60 4.44
C ASP A 173 -15.18 5.28 5.12
N MET A 174 -15.22 4.16 4.37
CA MET A 174 -15.62 2.87 4.90
C MET A 174 -14.51 2.23 5.75
N ASP A 175 -14.87 1.69 6.91
CA ASP A 175 -13.91 1.09 7.85
C ASP A 175 -13.32 -0.22 7.34
N GLU A 176 -14.10 -0.97 6.56
CA GLU A 176 -13.67 -2.23 5.94
C GLU A 176 -12.58 -1.99 4.88
N VAL A 177 -12.53 -0.79 4.27
CA VAL A 177 -11.55 -0.41 3.25
C VAL A 177 -10.25 0.02 3.90
N TRP A 178 -9.20 -0.80 3.78
CA TRP A 178 -7.88 -0.53 4.35
C TRP A 178 -6.98 0.25 3.41
N ASP A 179 -6.97 -0.16 2.15
CA ASP A 179 -6.25 0.52 1.08
C ASP A 179 -7.19 0.74 -0.10
N LEU A 180 -7.02 1.87 -0.78
CA LEU A 180 -7.81 2.25 -1.95
C LEU A 180 -6.97 3.04 -2.93
N TYR A 181 -6.99 2.60 -4.18
CA TYR A 181 -6.20 3.14 -5.27
C TYR A 181 -7.05 3.38 -6.51
N ARG A 182 -6.66 4.37 -7.32
CA ARG A 182 -7.00 4.45 -8.73
C ARG A 182 -5.92 3.75 -9.54
N THR A 183 -6.31 2.94 -10.52
CA THR A 183 -5.40 2.22 -11.40
C THR A 183 -5.56 2.67 -12.85
N SER A 184 -4.61 2.27 -13.70
CA SER A 184 -4.62 2.52 -15.14
C SER A 184 -5.51 1.56 -15.94
N GLU A 185 -6.21 0.64 -15.28
CA GLU A 185 -7.03 -0.39 -15.93
C GLU A 185 -8.51 0.03 -16.09
N ASP A 186 -9.26 -0.76 -16.86
CA ASP A 186 -10.71 -0.63 -17.02
C ASP A 186 -11.46 -0.69 -15.68
N PHE A 187 -11.03 -1.56 -14.77
CA PHE A 187 -11.45 -1.54 -13.38
C PHE A 187 -10.65 -0.47 -12.64
N THR A 188 -11.06 0.77 -12.86
CA THR A 188 -10.32 1.98 -12.47
C THR A 188 -10.03 2.13 -10.98
N LEU A 189 -10.77 1.45 -10.10
CA LEU A 189 -10.53 1.47 -8.66
C LEU A 189 -10.14 0.08 -8.16
N PHE A 190 -9.16 0.04 -7.26
CA PHE A 190 -8.71 -1.17 -6.59
C PHE A 190 -8.69 -0.93 -5.09
N ALA A 191 -9.29 -1.84 -4.31
CA ALA A 191 -9.30 -1.74 -2.85
C ALA A 191 -8.87 -3.05 -2.18
N ILE A 192 -8.19 -2.91 -1.04
CA ILE A 192 -7.91 -3.99 -0.10
C ILE A 192 -8.85 -3.85 1.08
N ILE A 193 -9.61 -4.91 1.34
CA ILE A 193 -10.65 -4.98 2.34
C ILE A 193 -10.22 -5.97 3.43
N ARG A 194 -10.50 -5.64 4.69
CA ARG A 194 -10.33 -6.56 5.83
C ARG A 194 -11.63 -6.64 6.60
N THR A 195 -12.01 -7.86 6.97
CA THR A 195 -13.25 -8.13 7.71
C THR A 195 -13.09 -9.28 8.68
N GLU A 196 -14.04 -9.41 9.60
CA GLU A 196 -14.08 -10.48 10.58
C GLU A 196 -14.47 -11.85 10.00
N SER A 197 -15.20 -11.88 8.88
CA SER A 197 -15.72 -13.11 8.27
C SER A 197 -16.09 -12.97 6.80
N ILE A 198 -16.33 -14.10 6.13
CA ILE A 198 -16.82 -14.12 4.73
C ILE A 198 -18.23 -13.51 4.63
N GLU A 199 -19.09 -13.69 5.64
CA GLU A 199 -20.41 -13.06 5.68
C GLU A 199 -20.30 -11.53 5.71
N ALA A 200 -19.28 -11.00 6.38
CA ALA A 200 -19.01 -9.57 6.42
C ALA A 200 -18.60 -9.02 5.04
N ILE A 201 -17.81 -9.78 4.27
CA ILE A 201 -17.55 -9.45 2.85
C ILE A 201 -18.86 -9.37 2.06
N ASN A 202 -19.76 -10.33 2.22
CA ASN A 202 -21.03 -10.33 1.50
C ASN A 202 -21.89 -9.10 1.86
N ARG A 203 -21.87 -8.66 3.12
CA ARG A 203 -22.53 -7.41 3.53
C ARG A 203 -21.84 -6.19 2.91
N PHE A 204 -20.52 -6.16 2.89
CA PHE A 204 -19.75 -5.10 2.25
C PHE A 204 -20.06 -5.00 0.74
N LEU A 205 -20.04 -6.11 0.01
CA LEU A 205 -20.36 -6.15 -1.42
C LEU A 205 -21.77 -5.63 -1.72
N ARG A 206 -22.76 -5.92 -0.87
CA ARG A 206 -24.10 -5.35 -1.02
C ARG A 206 -24.11 -3.82 -0.92
N LYS A 207 -23.38 -3.24 0.05
CA LYS A 207 -23.21 -1.77 0.16
C LYS A 207 -22.56 -1.18 -1.09
N ILE A 208 -21.61 -1.90 -1.68
CA ILE A 208 -20.95 -1.50 -2.93
C ILE A 208 -21.93 -1.49 -4.10
N TYR A 209 -22.78 -2.52 -4.21
CA TYR A 209 -23.79 -2.64 -5.28
C TYR A 209 -24.93 -1.62 -5.18
N GLU A 210 -25.15 -1.02 -4.02
CA GLU A 210 -26.08 0.09 -3.85
C GLU A 210 -25.55 1.42 -4.43
N ASN A 211 -24.24 1.49 -4.73
CA ASN A 211 -23.66 2.67 -5.36
C ASN A 211 -23.85 2.63 -6.88
N GLU A 212 -24.78 3.45 -7.38
CA GLU A 212 -25.11 3.56 -8.81
C GLU A 212 -23.92 3.95 -9.72
N SER A 213 -22.86 4.54 -9.16
CA SER A 213 -21.65 4.86 -9.92
C SER A 213 -20.77 3.64 -10.21
N ILE A 214 -20.98 2.52 -9.51
CA ILE A 214 -20.23 1.27 -9.68
C ILE A 214 -20.98 0.38 -10.66
N VAL A 215 -20.35 0.12 -11.80
CA VAL A 215 -20.97 -0.60 -12.93
C VAL A 215 -20.65 -2.08 -12.89
N ASP A 216 -19.47 -2.44 -12.41
CA ASP A 216 -19.01 -3.83 -12.34
C ASP A 216 -17.95 -4.00 -11.25
N THR A 217 -17.83 -5.22 -10.72
CA THR A 217 -16.84 -5.56 -9.70
C THR A 217 -16.19 -6.90 -9.98
N GLN A 218 -14.88 -6.99 -9.78
CA GLN A 218 -14.13 -8.25 -9.74
C GLN A 218 -13.46 -8.41 -8.38
N SER A 219 -13.48 -9.63 -7.87
CA SER A 219 -13.27 -9.90 -6.44
C SER A 219 -12.34 -11.09 -6.27
N TYR A 220 -11.32 -10.97 -5.41
CA TYR A 220 -10.36 -12.05 -5.14
C TYR A 220 -10.17 -12.19 -3.64
N ILE A 221 -10.28 -13.42 -3.13
CA ILE A 221 -10.02 -13.73 -1.72
C ILE A 221 -8.52 -14.01 -1.57
N SER A 222 -7.89 -13.41 -0.56
CA SER A 222 -6.53 -13.78 -0.16
C SER A 222 -6.58 -15.11 0.60
N LEU A 223 -5.82 -16.08 0.11
CA LEU A 223 -5.67 -17.41 0.69
C LEU A 223 -4.40 -17.51 1.55
N GLU A 224 -3.37 -16.74 1.21
CA GLU A 224 -2.09 -16.71 1.90
C GLU A 224 -1.51 -15.30 1.82
N GLU A 225 -1.07 -14.75 2.94
CA GLU A 225 -0.44 -13.43 3.02
C GLU A 225 1.04 -13.60 3.37
N TRP A 226 1.93 -13.16 2.47
CA TRP A 226 3.35 -13.09 2.78
C TRP A 226 3.71 -11.68 3.21
N PHE A 227 4.08 -11.56 4.48
CA PHE A 227 4.65 -10.32 5.00
C PHE A 227 6.07 -10.16 4.46
N VAL A 228 6.28 -9.19 3.59
CA VAL A 228 7.61 -8.81 3.12
C VAL A 228 8.11 -7.73 4.07
N PRO A 229 9.13 -8.01 4.90
CA PRO A 229 9.74 -6.98 5.72
C PRO A 229 10.28 -5.91 4.78
N ALA A 230 10.00 -4.65 5.05
CA ALA A 230 10.65 -3.59 4.29
C ALA A 230 12.15 -3.60 4.58
N HIS A 231 12.94 -3.47 3.52
CA HIS A 231 14.38 -3.24 3.58
C HIS A 231 14.71 -1.84 4.14
#